data_AF-A0A1I2SA46-F1
#
_entry.id   AF-A0A1I2SA46-F1
#
_cell.length_a   1.000
_cell.length_b   1.000
_cell.length_c   1.000
_cell.angle_alpha   90.00
_cell.angle_beta   90.00
_cell.angle_gamma   90.00
#
_symmetry.space_group_name_H-M   'P 1'
#
loop_
_entity.id
_entity.type
_entity.pdbx_description
1 polymer ?
#
loop_
_entity_poly.entity_id
_entity_poly.type
_entity_poly.pdbx_seq_one_letter_code
_entity_poly.pdbx_strand_id
1 'polypeptide(L)'
;MNKSVKKIMDSYLYLVDLHNSLEISVSDITNVAGVSRATFYNHFNSVGDVISCIEESVDAKILECINNHPNGVTKGIGIIDVISNEILPLIYENREILKILYTSPLQPYWIDYLKANYSKWVSSFKSEYDCRTVPSYYAENLTYLFFFSIIELWVSKPVPETPAEFMKIFHSLFSVPISQLL
;
A
#
# COMPACT_ATOMS: atom_id res chain seq x y z
N MET A 1 1.40 15.99 10.20
CA MET A 1 2.81 15.67 9.89
C MET A 1 3.67 16.91 9.99
N ASN A 2 4.88 16.80 10.57
CA ASN A 2 5.84 17.91 10.68
C ASN A 2 6.33 18.36 9.28
N LYS A 3 6.53 19.66 9.06
CA LYS A 3 6.95 20.22 7.76
C LYS A 3 8.31 19.70 7.28
N SER A 4 9.29 19.55 8.19
CA SER A 4 10.62 19.03 7.88
C SER A 4 10.56 17.53 7.56
N VAL A 5 9.77 16.76 8.31
CA VAL A 5 9.50 15.33 8.03
C VAL A 5 8.96 15.16 6.62
N LYS A 6 7.91 15.92 6.26
CA LYS A 6 7.33 15.87 4.92
C LYS A 6 8.37 16.18 3.83
N LYS A 7 9.14 17.25 3.99
CA LYS A 7 10.20 17.63 3.03
C LYS A 7 11.24 16.54 2.84
N ILE A 8 11.64 15.87 3.92
CA ILE A 8 12.63 14.77 3.89
C ILE A 8 12.06 13.58 3.13
N MET A 9 10.82 13.19 3.42
CA MET A 9 10.13 12.09 2.71
C MET A 9 9.96 12.39 1.22
N ASP A 10 9.42 13.57 0.88
CA ASP A 10 9.19 13.99 -0.51
C ASP A 10 10.53 14.02 -1.29
N SER A 11 11.61 14.47 -0.66
CA SER A 11 12.94 14.52 -1.27
C SER A 11 13.55 13.14 -1.49
N TYR A 12 13.36 12.23 -0.54
CA TYR A 12 13.79 10.85 -0.71
C TYR A 12 13.04 10.16 -1.85
N LEU A 13 11.71 10.27 -1.87
CA LEU A 13 10.87 9.72 -2.95
C LEU A 13 11.26 10.27 -4.32
N TYR A 14 11.50 11.58 -4.41
CA TYR A 14 11.98 12.22 -5.64
C TYR A 14 13.32 11.63 -6.11
N LEU A 15 14.28 11.47 -5.21
CA LEU A 15 15.61 10.94 -5.55
C LEU A 15 15.54 9.47 -5.97
N VAL A 16 14.73 8.66 -5.30
CA VAL A 16 14.51 7.25 -5.67
C VAL A 16 13.87 7.14 -7.04
N ASP A 17 12.83 7.92 -7.32
CA ASP A 17 12.14 7.90 -8.62
C ASP A 17 13.06 8.42 -9.75
N LEU A 18 13.81 9.50 -9.49
CA LEU A 18 14.73 10.08 -10.46
C LEU A 18 15.89 9.15 -10.83
N HIS A 19 16.48 8.48 -9.84
CA HIS A 19 17.69 7.66 -10.03
C HIS A 19 17.39 6.18 -10.19
N ASN A 20 16.15 5.75 -9.91
CA ASN A 20 15.76 4.35 -9.83
C ASN A 20 16.75 3.53 -8.97
N SER A 21 17.12 4.06 -7.80
CA SER A 21 18.14 3.50 -6.91
C SER A 21 17.83 3.80 -5.44
N LEU A 22 18.25 2.91 -4.54
CA LEU A 22 18.20 3.11 -3.09
C LEU A 22 19.51 3.68 -2.51
N GLU A 23 20.54 3.86 -3.35
CA GLU A 23 21.83 4.44 -2.97
C GLU A 23 21.72 5.97 -2.78
N ILE A 24 20.85 6.39 -1.86
CA ILE A 24 20.56 7.78 -1.55
C ILE A 24 21.08 8.10 -0.17
N SER A 25 22.02 9.05 -0.06
CA SER A 25 22.61 9.42 1.23
C SER A 25 21.77 10.45 1.98
N VAL A 26 21.99 10.55 3.30
CA VAL A 26 21.41 11.65 4.11
C VAL A 26 21.78 13.02 3.52
N SER A 27 22.98 13.17 2.96
CA SER A 27 23.40 14.42 2.33
C SER A 27 22.53 14.75 1.12
N ASP A 28 22.28 13.79 0.22
CA ASP A 28 21.46 13.99 -0.97
C ASP A 28 20.04 14.44 -0.59
N ILE A 29 19.44 13.75 0.39
CA ILE A 29 18.11 14.08 0.89
C ILE A 29 18.08 15.49 1.49
N THR A 30 19.05 15.82 2.35
CA THR A 30 19.08 17.14 3.01
C THR A 30 19.30 18.29 2.02
N ASN A 31 20.09 18.06 0.97
CA ASN A 31 20.35 19.03 -0.09
C ASN A 31 19.07 19.31 -0.88
N VAL A 32 18.33 18.27 -1.30
CA VAL A 32 17.06 18.42 -2.03
C VAL A 32 15.97 19.02 -1.14
N ALA A 33 15.89 18.59 0.12
CA ALA A 33 14.87 19.06 1.07
C ALA A 33 15.07 20.52 1.52
N GLY A 34 16.30 21.05 1.36
CA GLY A 34 16.71 22.34 1.89
C GLY A 34 16.63 22.38 3.42
N VAL A 35 17.12 21.33 4.08
CA VAL A 35 17.20 21.22 5.55
C VAL A 35 18.63 20.87 5.97
N SER A 36 19.01 21.17 7.22
CA SER A 36 20.33 20.77 7.73
C SER A 36 20.37 19.28 8.08
N ARG A 37 21.58 18.69 8.11
CA ARG A 37 21.79 17.34 8.67
C ARG A 37 21.33 17.24 10.12
N ALA A 38 21.54 18.27 10.94
CA ALA A 38 21.03 18.29 12.31
C ALA A 38 19.49 18.22 12.34
N THR A 39 18.81 18.89 11.41
CA THR A 39 17.36 18.79 11.25
C THR A 39 16.91 17.40 10.83
N PHE A 40 17.64 16.74 9.93
CA PHE A 40 17.38 15.34 9.58
C PHE A 40 17.48 14.44 10.82
N TYR A 41 18.61 14.52 11.53
CA TYR A 41 18.87 13.68 12.70
C TYR A 41 17.99 13.97 13.92
N ASN A 42 17.28 15.11 13.94
CA ASN A 42 16.22 15.36 14.92
C ASN A 42 14.95 14.55 14.66
N HIS A 43 14.79 13.98 13.46
CA HIS A 43 13.60 13.23 13.06
C HIS A 43 13.92 11.76 12.73
N PHE A 44 15.09 11.48 12.16
CA PHE A 44 15.46 10.18 11.62
C PHE A 44 16.91 9.84 11.97
N ASN A 45 17.16 8.62 12.43
CA ASN A 45 18.53 8.15 12.68
C ASN A 45 19.19 7.65 11.39
N SER A 46 18.38 7.20 10.43
CA SER A 46 18.85 6.58 9.19
C SER A 46 17.92 6.88 8.01
N VAL A 47 18.36 6.53 6.79
CA VAL A 47 17.48 6.53 5.61
C VAL A 47 16.40 5.46 5.72
N GLY A 48 16.69 4.33 6.40
CA GLY A 48 15.69 3.30 6.69
C GLY A 48 14.50 3.86 7.50
N ASP A 49 14.76 4.72 8.48
CA ASP A 49 13.71 5.38 9.27
C ASP A 49 12.81 6.26 8.39
N VAL A 50 13.37 6.85 7.32
CA VAL A 50 12.60 7.63 6.33
C VAL A 50 11.68 6.71 5.52
N ILE A 51 12.18 5.55 5.08
CA ILE A 51 11.39 4.54 4.35
C ILE A 51 10.22 4.08 5.22
N SER A 52 10.48 3.65 6.46
CA SER A 52 9.42 3.21 7.37
C SER A 52 8.40 4.31 7.65
N CYS A 53 8.84 5.56 7.79
CA CYS A 53 7.93 6.69 7.95
C CYS A 53 7.05 6.93 6.72
N ILE A 54 7.57 6.72 5.50
CA ILE A 54 6.78 6.78 4.26
C ILE A 54 5.72 5.69 4.26
N GLU A 55 6.11 4.44 4.50
CA GLU A 55 5.21 3.28 4.56
C GLU A 55 4.08 3.51 5.57
N GLU A 56 4.43 3.87 6.81
CA GLU A 56 3.47 4.18 7.88
C GLU A 56 2.56 5.36 7.52
N SER A 57 3.10 6.41 6.88
CA SER A 57 2.30 7.60 6.56
C SER A 57 1.22 7.33 5.51
N VAL A 58 1.53 6.47 4.53
CA VAL A 58 0.58 6.07 3.48
C VAL A 58 -0.48 5.14 4.06
N ASP A 59 -0.06 4.25 4.97
CA ASP A 59 -0.90 3.17 5.46
C ASP A 59 -1.75 3.54 6.70
N ALA A 60 -1.37 4.59 7.43
CA ALA A 60 -1.99 4.94 8.72
C ALA A 60 -3.52 5.00 8.68
N LYS A 61 -4.10 5.69 7.69
CA LYS A 61 -5.57 5.79 7.54
C LYS A 61 -6.22 4.46 7.15
N ILE A 62 -5.51 3.64 6.37
CA ILE A 62 -5.99 2.33 5.92
C ILE A 62 -6.01 1.36 7.12
N LEU A 63 -4.94 1.35 7.92
CA LEU A 63 -4.88 0.59 9.18
C LEU A 63 -5.95 1.04 10.17
N GLU A 64 -6.20 2.34 10.32
CA GLU A 64 -7.29 2.85 11.15
C GLU A 64 -8.65 2.35 10.66
N CYS A 65 -8.91 2.44 9.35
CA CYS A 65 -10.12 1.93 8.72
C CYS A 65 -10.30 0.43 9.01
N ILE A 66 -9.24 -0.36 8.86
CA ILE A 66 -9.28 -1.81 9.08
C ILE A 66 -9.51 -2.16 10.56
N ASN A 67 -8.90 -1.41 11.48
CA ASN A 67 -9.10 -1.61 12.92
C ASN A 67 -10.54 -1.28 13.37
N ASN A 68 -11.24 -0.40 12.65
CA ASN A 68 -12.66 -0.13 12.87
C ASN A 68 -13.56 -1.26 12.34
N HIS A 69 -13.04 -2.14 11.47
CA HIS A 69 -13.73 -3.30 10.89
C HIS A 69 -12.94 -4.60 11.14
N PRO A 70 -12.66 -4.99 12.41
CA PRO A 70 -11.68 -6.02 12.74
C PRO A 70 -12.06 -7.43 12.27
N ASN A 71 -13.36 -7.68 12.03
CA ASN A 71 -13.86 -8.96 11.53
C ASN A 71 -14.25 -8.91 10.04
N GLY A 72 -13.93 -7.82 9.31
CA GLY A 72 -14.25 -7.65 7.89
C GLY A 72 -15.74 -7.63 7.54
N VAL A 73 -16.61 -7.80 8.54
CA VAL A 73 -18.06 -7.96 8.42
C VAL A 73 -18.71 -7.30 9.64
N THR A 74 -19.25 -6.11 9.46
CA THR A 74 -20.27 -5.56 10.37
C THR A 74 -21.63 -5.77 9.70
N LYS A 75 -22.59 -6.33 10.45
CA LYS A 75 -23.99 -6.64 10.03
C LYS A 75 -24.38 -6.19 8.61
N GLY A 76 -24.14 -7.04 7.62
CA GLY A 76 -24.65 -6.86 6.25
C GLY A 76 -23.76 -6.08 5.27
N ILE A 77 -22.56 -5.66 5.68
CA ILE A 77 -21.54 -5.07 4.80
C ILE A 77 -20.43 -6.11 4.60
N GLY A 78 -20.19 -6.52 3.35
CA GLY A 78 -19.14 -7.49 3.03
C GLY A 78 -17.76 -6.83 3.01
N ILE A 79 -16.70 -7.63 3.16
CA ILE A 79 -15.32 -7.14 3.10
C ILE A 79 -15.01 -6.37 1.80
N ILE A 80 -15.58 -6.83 0.69
CA ILE A 80 -15.45 -6.17 -0.61
C ILE A 80 -16.07 -4.77 -0.60
N ASP A 81 -17.16 -4.56 0.14
CA ASP A 81 -17.80 -3.25 0.28
C ASP A 81 -16.95 -2.30 1.13
N VAL A 82 -16.33 -2.78 2.22
CA VAL A 82 -15.40 -1.98 3.03
C VAL A 82 -14.20 -1.56 2.19
N ILE A 83 -13.59 -2.51 1.45
CA ILE A 83 -12.47 -2.20 0.57
C ILE A 83 -12.88 -1.15 -0.46
N SER A 84 -14.02 -1.38 -1.13
CA SER A 84 -14.47 -0.55 -2.23
C SER A 84 -14.85 0.88 -1.83
N ASN A 85 -15.57 1.03 -0.71
CA ASN A 85 -16.13 2.32 -0.31
C ASN A 85 -15.22 3.12 0.63
N GLU A 86 -14.41 2.46 1.45
CA GLU A 86 -13.61 3.12 2.48
C GLU A 86 -12.11 3.08 2.16
N ILE A 87 -11.59 1.96 1.66
CA ILE A 87 -10.13 1.78 1.47
C ILE A 87 -9.65 2.30 0.10
N LEU A 88 -10.35 2.02 -1.01
CA LEU A 88 -9.93 2.50 -2.34
C LEU A 88 -9.74 4.02 -2.41
N PRO A 89 -10.61 4.87 -1.80
CA PRO A 89 -10.37 6.31 -1.76
C PRO A 89 -9.08 6.69 -1.02
N LEU A 90 -8.77 6.02 0.10
CA LEU A 90 -7.56 6.28 0.90
C LEU A 90 -6.28 5.87 0.15
N ILE A 91 -6.33 4.77 -0.60
CA ILE A 91 -5.27 4.37 -1.53
C ILE A 91 -5.07 5.47 -2.57
N TYR A 92 -6.14 5.96 -3.18
CA TYR A 92 -6.06 6.97 -4.23
C TYR A 92 -5.52 8.32 -3.73
N GLU A 93 -5.85 8.73 -2.50
CA GLU A 93 -5.28 9.94 -1.86
C GLU A 93 -3.75 9.90 -1.81
N ASN A 94 -3.16 8.72 -1.65
CA ASN A 94 -1.71 8.51 -1.56
C ASN A 94 -1.08 7.99 -2.85
N ARG A 95 -1.81 8.05 -3.97
CA ARG A 95 -1.38 7.40 -5.22
C ARG A 95 0.03 7.77 -5.66
N GLU A 96 0.41 9.05 -5.63
CA GLU A 96 1.72 9.45 -6.15
C GLU A 96 2.87 8.77 -5.37
N ILE A 97 2.71 8.63 -4.05
CA ILE A 97 3.67 7.91 -3.22
C ILE A 97 3.59 6.42 -3.50
N LEU A 98 2.38 5.84 -3.52
CA LEU A 98 2.17 4.43 -3.80
C LEU A 98 2.73 4.00 -5.15
N LYS A 99 2.58 4.82 -6.19
CA LYS A 99 3.16 4.58 -7.50
C LYS A 99 4.67 4.41 -7.38
N ILE A 100 5.37 5.33 -6.71
CA ILE A 100 6.82 5.21 -6.48
C ILE A 100 7.15 3.96 -5.66
N LEU A 101 6.38 3.68 -4.60
CA LEU A 101 6.57 2.47 -3.79
C LEU A 101 6.45 1.19 -4.64
N TYR A 102 5.50 1.13 -5.57
CA TYR A 102 5.29 -0.06 -6.42
C TYR A 102 6.20 -0.12 -7.65
N THR A 103 6.66 1.00 -8.21
CA THR A 103 7.39 1.01 -9.49
C THR A 103 8.89 1.29 -9.36
N SER A 104 9.40 1.52 -8.15
CA SER A 104 10.82 1.77 -7.89
C SER A 104 11.46 0.60 -7.12
N PRO A 105 12.78 0.63 -6.87
CA PRO A 105 13.44 -0.37 -6.02
C PRO A 105 12.92 -0.47 -4.58
N LEU A 106 12.00 0.40 -4.16
CA LEU A 106 11.29 0.30 -2.88
C LEU A 106 10.25 -0.84 -2.84
N GLN A 107 9.84 -1.38 -4.00
CA GLN A 107 8.76 -2.37 -4.08
C GLN A 107 8.94 -3.56 -3.14
N PRO A 108 10.12 -4.21 -3.02
CA PRO A 108 10.27 -5.33 -2.10
C PRO A 108 10.01 -4.95 -0.64
N TYR A 109 10.48 -3.78 -0.20
CA TYR A 109 10.28 -3.26 1.16
C TYR A 109 8.81 -2.99 1.42
N TRP A 110 8.13 -2.35 0.46
CA TRP A 110 6.71 -2.06 0.54
C TRP A 110 5.86 -3.34 0.62
N ILE A 111 6.17 -4.35 -0.20
CA ILE A 111 5.47 -5.63 -0.16
C ILE A 111 5.70 -6.35 1.18
N ASP A 112 6.93 -6.31 1.72
CA ASP A 112 7.25 -6.90 3.03
C ASP A 112 6.52 -6.17 4.17
N TYR A 113 6.45 -4.84 4.12
CA TYR A 113 5.65 -4.02 5.04
C TYR A 113 4.18 -4.43 5.01
N LEU A 114 3.58 -4.51 3.82
CA LEU A 114 2.18 -4.90 3.68
C LEU A 114 1.93 -6.35 4.16
N LYS A 115 2.85 -7.28 3.91
CA LYS A 115 2.82 -8.66 4.45
C LYS A 115 2.74 -8.67 5.97
N ALA A 116 3.63 -7.90 6.60
CA ALA A 116 3.76 -7.82 8.05
C ALA A 116 2.48 -7.27 8.69
N ASN A 117 1.87 -6.25 8.08
CA ASN A 117 0.71 -5.56 8.65
C ASN A 117 -0.64 -6.21 8.31
N TYR A 118 -0.79 -6.84 7.15
CA TYR A 118 -2.10 -7.30 6.65
C TYR A 118 -2.34 -8.80 6.63
N SER A 119 -1.32 -9.64 6.81
CA SER A 119 -1.46 -11.11 6.77
C SER A 119 -2.55 -11.64 7.74
N LYS A 120 -2.61 -11.10 8.95
CA LYS A 120 -3.64 -11.46 9.95
C LYS A 120 -5.04 -11.03 9.53
N TRP A 121 -5.19 -9.83 8.96
CA TRP A 121 -6.49 -9.33 8.52
C TRP A 121 -7.00 -10.13 7.32
N VAL A 122 -6.15 -10.36 6.31
CA VAL A 122 -6.48 -11.18 5.13
C VAL A 122 -6.86 -12.62 5.53
N SER A 123 -6.14 -13.22 6.48
CA SER A 123 -6.45 -14.57 6.95
C SER A 123 -7.75 -14.67 7.77
N SER A 124 -8.30 -13.56 8.26
CA SER A 124 -9.57 -13.54 8.99
C SER A 124 -10.79 -13.80 8.09
N PHE A 125 -10.68 -13.57 6.78
CA PHE A 125 -11.77 -13.75 5.81
C PHE A 125 -12.15 -15.21 5.53
N LYS A 126 -11.42 -16.17 6.10
CA LYS A 126 -11.60 -17.61 5.85
C LYS A 126 -12.93 -18.18 6.35
N SER A 127 -13.69 -17.47 7.18
CA SER A 127 -14.83 -18.07 7.89
C SER A 127 -16.12 -18.23 7.08
N GLU A 128 -16.22 -17.69 5.87
CA GLU A 128 -17.49 -17.74 5.09
C GLU A 128 -17.55 -18.79 3.98
N TYR A 129 -16.40 -19.26 3.47
CA TYR A 129 -16.38 -20.25 2.39
C TYR A 129 -15.64 -21.50 2.84
N ASP A 130 -16.38 -22.60 2.91
CA ASP A 130 -15.86 -23.94 3.14
C ASP A 130 -15.07 -24.40 1.89
N CYS A 131 -13.87 -23.84 1.72
CA CYS A 131 -12.97 -24.11 0.60
C CYS A 131 -12.32 -25.50 0.77
N ARG A 132 -13.12 -26.57 0.82
CA ARG A 132 -12.61 -27.96 0.96
C ARG A 132 -11.76 -28.42 -0.23
N THR A 133 -11.73 -27.64 -1.31
CA THR A 133 -11.07 -28.00 -2.58
C THR A 133 -9.69 -27.38 -2.76
N VAL A 134 -9.33 -26.28 -2.08
CA VAL A 134 -8.03 -25.61 -2.23
C VAL A 134 -7.26 -25.68 -0.91
N PRO A 135 -6.04 -26.25 -0.88
CA PRO A 135 -5.25 -26.29 0.34
C PRO A 135 -4.98 -24.89 0.89
N SER A 136 -5.03 -24.74 2.22
CA SER A 136 -4.94 -23.45 2.91
C SER A 136 -3.69 -22.65 2.54
N TYR A 137 -2.55 -23.32 2.36
CA TYR A 137 -1.31 -22.69 1.88
C TYR A 137 -1.52 -21.91 0.58
N TYR A 138 -2.14 -22.53 -0.43
CA TYR A 138 -2.39 -21.88 -1.71
C TYR A 138 -3.47 -20.81 -1.59
N ALA A 139 -4.56 -21.09 -0.87
CA ALA A 139 -5.63 -20.12 -0.68
C ALA A 139 -5.14 -18.82 -0.02
N GLU A 140 -4.33 -18.92 1.03
CA GLU A 140 -3.78 -17.77 1.75
C GLU A 140 -2.82 -16.95 0.90
N ASN A 141 -1.83 -17.62 0.31
CA ASN A 141 -0.80 -16.94 -0.47
C ASN A 141 -1.39 -16.31 -1.74
N LEU A 142 -2.30 -17.00 -2.44
CA LEU A 142 -2.93 -16.47 -3.64
C LEU A 142 -3.89 -15.33 -3.34
N THR A 143 -4.64 -15.38 -2.23
CA THR A 143 -5.55 -14.29 -1.85
C THR A 143 -4.77 -12.99 -1.62
N TYR A 144 -3.69 -13.06 -0.84
CA TYR A 144 -2.82 -11.93 -0.58
C TYR A 144 -2.22 -11.36 -1.89
N LEU A 145 -1.66 -12.24 -2.74
CA LEU A 145 -1.06 -11.83 -4.00
C LEU A 145 -2.09 -11.18 -4.92
N PHE A 146 -3.29 -11.74 -4.99
CA PHE A 146 -4.37 -11.21 -5.82
C PHE A 146 -4.78 -9.78 -5.41
N PHE A 147 -5.04 -9.53 -4.13
CA PHE A 147 -5.42 -8.19 -3.66
C PHE A 147 -4.33 -7.16 -3.98
N PHE A 148 -3.07 -7.48 -3.69
CA PHE A 148 -1.98 -6.52 -3.87
C PHE A 148 -1.65 -6.28 -5.33
N SER A 149 -1.70 -7.31 -6.17
CA SER A 149 -1.55 -7.12 -7.61
C SER A 149 -2.64 -6.24 -8.21
N ILE A 150 -3.90 -6.35 -7.75
CA ILE A 150 -4.98 -5.48 -8.22
C ILE A 150 -4.72 -4.01 -7.89
N ILE A 151 -4.34 -3.74 -6.63
CA ILE A 151 -4.03 -2.38 -6.18
C ILE A 151 -2.80 -1.83 -6.91
N GLU A 152 -1.73 -2.61 -6.98
CA GLU A 152 -0.50 -2.27 -7.70
C GLU A 152 -0.79 -1.88 -9.15
N LEU A 153 -1.52 -2.72 -9.88
CA LEU A 153 -1.88 -2.47 -11.28
C LEU A 153 -2.68 -1.17 -11.43
N TRP A 154 -3.57 -0.87 -10.50
CA TRP A 154 -4.38 0.34 -10.54
C TRP A 154 -3.56 1.60 -10.27
N VAL A 155 -2.82 1.65 -9.16
CA VAL A 155 -2.10 2.87 -8.76
C VAL A 155 -0.90 3.15 -9.66
N SER A 156 -0.31 2.11 -10.26
CA SER A 156 0.85 2.23 -11.15
C SER A 156 0.49 2.67 -12.57
N LYS A 157 -0.78 2.63 -12.97
CA LYS A 157 -1.22 3.16 -14.28
C LYS A 157 -0.77 4.60 -14.46
N PRO A 158 -0.30 5.03 -15.65
CA PRO A 158 0.01 6.43 -15.91
C PRO A 158 -1.17 7.36 -15.59
N VAL A 159 -2.37 6.96 -16.02
CA VAL A 159 -3.65 7.61 -15.73
C VAL A 159 -4.59 6.55 -15.16
N PRO A 160 -4.75 6.47 -13.83
CA PRO A 160 -5.63 5.52 -13.17
C PRO A 160 -7.08 5.96 -13.32
N GLU A 161 -7.99 5.01 -13.18
CA GLU A 161 -9.40 5.30 -12.95
C GLU A 161 -9.57 6.02 -11.60
N THR A 162 -10.58 6.89 -11.48
CA THR A 162 -10.99 7.43 -10.17
C THR A 162 -11.47 6.31 -9.25
N PRO A 163 -11.52 6.50 -7.91
CA PRO A 163 -12.02 5.47 -7.00
C PRO A 163 -13.42 4.94 -7.38
N ALA A 164 -14.33 5.81 -7.82
CA ALA A 164 -15.68 5.43 -8.22
C ALA A 164 -15.72 4.59 -9.52
N GLU A 165 -14.83 4.88 -10.46
CA GLU A 165 -14.69 4.09 -11.69
C GLU A 165 -14.00 2.76 -11.42
N PHE A 166 -12.90 2.79 -10.66
CA PHE A 166 -12.13 1.61 -10.32
C PHE A 166 -12.93 0.64 -9.45
N MET A 167 -13.77 1.13 -8.54
CA MET A 167 -14.67 0.29 -7.76
C MET A 167 -15.49 -0.68 -8.63
N LYS A 168 -16.01 -0.21 -9.78
CA LYS A 168 -16.76 -1.07 -10.71
C LYS A 168 -15.88 -2.18 -11.30
N ILE A 169 -14.64 -1.84 -11.63
CA ILE A 169 -13.64 -2.78 -12.13
C ILE A 169 -13.29 -3.78 -11.02
N PHE A 170 -13.00 -3.28 -9.82
CA PHE A 170 -12.67 -4.08 -8.63
C PHE A 170 -13.74 -5.14 -8.36
N HIS A 171 -15.02 -4.77 -8.27
CA HIS A 171 -16.11 -5.74 -8.10
C HIS A 171 -16.17 -6.79 -9.22
N SER A 172 -15.90 -6.40 -10.47
CA SER A 172 -15.90 -7.34 -11.60
C SER A 172 -14.79 -8.40 -11.47
N LEU A 173 -13.64 -8.04 -10.90
CA LEU A 173 -12.51 -8.97 -10.69
C LEU A 173 -12.82 -10.08 -9.68
N PHE A 174 -13.76 -9.87 -8.76
CA PHE A 174 -14.25 -10.92 -7.85
C PHE A 174 -15.44 -11.71 -8.41
N SER A 175 -16.03 -11.23 -9.51
CA SER A 175 -17.21 -11.85 -10.13
C SER A 175 -16.86 -12.72 -11.35
N VAL A 176 -15.72 -12.45 -11.99
CA VAL A 176 -15.23 -13.16 -13.17
C VAL A 176 -14.18 -14.19 -12.75
N PRO A 177 -14.39 -15.50 -13.00
CA PRO A 177 -13.37 -16.51 -12.74
C PRO A 177 -12.08 -16.21 -13.52
N ILE A 178 -10.90 -16.38 -12.89
CA ILE A 178 -9.59 -16.16 -13.53
C ILE A 178 -9.46 -16.95 -14.85
N SER A 179 -10.08 -18.13 -14.97
CA SER A 179 -10.06 -18.93 -16.19
C SER A 179 -10.72 -18.25 -17.40
N GLN A 180 -11.53 -17.22 -17.21
CA GLN A 180 -12.12 -16.41 -18.28
C GLN A 180 -11.23 -15.23 -18.70
N LEU A 181 -10.12 -14.98 -18.00
CA LEU A 181 -9.14 -13.95 -18.31
C LEU A 181 -7.92 -14.47 -19.09
N LEU A 182 -7.86 -15.79 -19.34
CA LEU A 182 -6.81 -16.50 -20.09
C LEU A 182 -7.21 -16.66 -21.55
#